data_AF-A0A2T5NNA2-F1
#
_entry.id   AF-A0A2T5NNA2-F1
#
_cell.length_a   1.000
_cell.length_b   1.000
_cell.length_c   1.000
_cell.angle_alpha   90.00
_cell.angle_beta   90.00
_cell.angle_gamma   90.00
#
_symmetry.space_group_name_H-M   'P 1'
#
loop_
_entity.id
_entity.type
_entity.pdbx_description
1 polymer ?
#
loop_
_entity_poly.entity_id
_entity_poly.type
_entity_poly.pdbx_seq_one_letter_code
_entity_poly.pdbx_strand_id
1 'polypeptide(L)'
;MNGSRVAERRVDITLSVPAYEDVDAVKKKLSAIMVSDQRTLMYRDVFVRLLESRESGLKFTTRLWTRNEDYWNVYYDLVSKFKMALTE
;
A
#
# COMPACT_ATOMS: atom_id res chain seq x y z
N MET A 1 9.92 -31.62 -11.66
CA MET A 1 9.35 -30.25 -11.75
C MET A 1 9.09 -29.74 -10.35
N ASN A 2 10.03 -28.99 -9.76
CA ASN A 2 9.80 -28.38 -8.45
C ASN A 2 9.04 -27.06 -8.64
N GLY A 3 7.71 -27.12 -8.53
CA GLY A 3 6.82 -25.95 -8.53
C GLY A 3 6.88 -25.12 -7.24
N SER A 4 7.95 -25.23 -6.45
CA SER A 4 8.19 -24.41 -5.26
C SER A 4 8.67 -23.02 -5.66
N ARG A 5 7.85 -22.29 -6.43
CA ARG A 5 8.07 -20.88 -6.80
C ARG A 5 7.05 -20.09 -6.00
N VAL A 6 7.52 -19.41 -4.96
CA VAL A 6 6.71 -18.62 -4.02
C VAL A 6 5.55 -17.94 -4.76
N ALA A 7 4.33 -18.44 -4.59
CA ALA A 7 3.15 -18.00 -5.34
C ALA A 7 2.70 -16.59 -4.96
N GLU A 8 3.35 -16.02 -3.94
CA GLU A 8 2.99 -14.80 -3.27
C GLU A 8 4.15 -13.83 -3.30
N ARG A 9 3.82 -12.57 -3.53
CA ARG A 9 4.79 -11.51 -3.63
C ARG A 9 4.35 -10.35 -2.76
N ARG A 10 5.31 -9.79 -2.03
CA ARG A 10 5.07 -8.56 -1.27
C ARG A 10 5.10 -7.37 -2.22
N VAL A 11 4.08 -6.52 -2.11
CA VAL A 11 4.00 -5.23 -2.80
C VAL A 11 4.39 -4.17 -1.78
N ASP A 12 5.49 -3.47 -2.07
CA ASP A 12 5.97 -2.35 -1.27
C ASP A 12 5.70 -1.05 -2.05
N ILE A 13 4.90 -0.15 -1.49
CA ILE A 13 4.59 1.16 -2.08
C ILE A 13 5.04 2.23 -1.10
N THR A 14 5.76 3.23 -1.60
CA THR A 14 6.14 4.41 -0.81
C THR A 14 5.52 5.62 -1.46
N LEU A 15 4.80 6.41 -0.68
CA LEU A 15 4.12 7.62 -1.13
C LEU A 15 4.51 8.80 -0.25
N SER A 16 4.52 9.99 -0.85
CA SER A 16 4.76 11.24 -0.15
C SER A 16 3.48 12.06 -0.19
N VAL A 17 3.08 12.58 0.96
CA VAL A 17 1.92 13.46 1.12
C VAL A 17 2.36 14.80 1.71
N PRO A 18 1.57 15.86 1.54
CA PRO A 18 1.87 17.16 2.12
C PRO A 18 1.94 17.11 3.66
N ALA A 19 2.73 17.99 4.26
CA ALA A 19 2.96 18.00 5.71
C ALA A 19 1.74 18.41 6.56
N TYR A 20 0.72 19.00 5.93
CA TYR A 20 -0.53 19.44 6.58
C TYR A 20 -1.58 18.32 6.71
N GLU A 21 -1.37 17.17 6.07
CA GLU A 21 -2.31 16.04 6.15
C GLU A 21 -2.23 15.33 7.52
N ASP A 22 -3.38 14.87 8.01
CA ASP A 22 -3.44 14.13 9.27
C ASP A 22 -2.86 12.71 9.08
N VAL A 23 -1.82 12.39 9.85
CA VAL A 23 -1.10 11.11 9.76
C VAL A 23 -2.00 9.90 10.03
N ASP A 24 -2.93 10.01 10.99
CA ASP A 24 -3.85 8.93 11.34
C ASP A 24 -4.94 8.78 10.28
N ALA A 25 -5.47 9.90 9.75
CA ALA A 25 -6.43 9.90 8.66
C ALA A 25 -5.84 9.25 7.39
N VAL A 26 -4.60 9.62 7.01
CA VAL A 26 -3.90 9.02 5.87
C VAL A 26 -3.68 7.52 6.09
N LYS A 27 -3.21 7.10 7.28
CA LYS A 27 -3.05 5.67 7.58
C LYS A 27 -4.35 4.90 7.45
N LYS A 28 -5.46 5.43 7.97
CA LYS A 28 -6.79 4.81 7.88
C LYS A 28 -7.27 4.71 6.44
N LYS A 29 -7.17 5.79 5.65
CA LYS A 29 -7.53 5.79 4.22
C LYS A 29 -6.73 4.73 3.44
N LEU A 30 -5.40 4.73 3.57
CA LEU A 30 -4.53 3.77 2.87
C LEU A 30 -4.83 2.33 3.28
N SER A 31 -4.99 2.08 4.58
CA SER A 31 -5.32 0.74 5.09
C SER A 31 -6.68 0.26 4.58
N ALA A 32 -7.70 1.12 4.58
CA ALA A 32 -9.03 0.79 4.07
C ALA A 32 -9.00 0.42 2.57
N ILE A 33 -8.22 1.14 1.77
CA ILE A 33 -8.04 0.84 0.34
C ILE A 33 -7.39 -0.53 0.15
N MET A 34 -6.33 -0.84 0.91
CA MET A 34 -5.63 -2.12 0.83
C MET A 34 -6.52 -3.28 1.28
N VAL A 35 -7.32 -3.08 2.33
CA VAL A 35 -8.27 -4.08 2.85
C VAL A 35 -9.47 -4.27 1.92
N SER A 36 -9.85 -3.25 1.14
CA SER A 36 -10.92 -3.35 0.15
C SER A 36 -10.52 -4.14 -1.09
N ASP A 37 -9.22 -4.25 -1.40
CA ASP A 37 -8.74 -5.03 -2.54
C ASP A 37 -8.76 -6.53 -2.26
N GLN A 38 -9.60 -7.27 -3.00
CA GLN A 38 -9.77 -8.72 -2.83
C GLN A 38 -8.51 -9.53 -3.16
N ARG A 39 -7.56 -8.95 -3.89
CA ARG A 39 -6.28 -9.60 -4.23
C ARG A 39 -5.28 -9.53 -3.09
N THR A 40 -5.56 -8.72 -2.06
CA THR A 40 -4.77 -8.63 -0.83
C THR A 40 -4.93 -9.90 0.00
N LEU A 41 -3.82 -10.53 0.34
CA LEU A 41 -3.77 -11.69 1.21
C LEU A 41 -3.90 -11.25 2.69
N MET A 42 -5.14 -11.07 3.16
CA MET A 42 -5.46 -10.57 4.51
C MET A 42 -4.80 -11.37 5.65
N TYR A 43 -4.55 -12.66 5.43
CA TYR A 43 -3.92 -13.52 6.43
C TYR A 43 -2.44 -13.16 6.72
N ARG A 44 -1.80 -12.36 5.84
CA ARG A 44 -0.42 -11.87 6.02
C ARG A 44 -0.33 -10.43 6.55
N ASP A 45 -1.49 -9.86 6.92
CA ASP A 45 -1.67 -8.50 7.42
C ASP A 45 -1.20 -7.38 6.46
N VAL A 46 -1.74 -6.17 6.65
CA VAL A 46 -1.38 -5.00 5.85
C VAL A 46 -0.57 -4.03 6.70
N PHE A 47 0.62 -3.66 6.22
CA PHE A 47 1.49 -2.75 6.94
C PHE A 47 1.33 -1.35 6.37
N VAL A 48 0.93 -0.38 7.18
CA VAL A 48 0.87 1.04 6.79
C VAL A 48 1.51 1.87 7.89
N ARG A 49 2.66 2.50 7.61
CA ARG A 49 3.35 3.35 8.59
C ARG A 49 3.98 4.59 7.97
N LEU A 50 4.09 5.63 8.79
CA LEU A 50 4.89 6.81 8.48
C LEU A 50 6.36 6.40 8.52
N LEU A 51 7.03 6.54 7.38
CA LEU A 51 8.45 6.28 7.22
C LEU A 51 9.28 7.49 7.66
N GLU A 52 8.83 8.69 7.31
CA GLU A 52 9.58 9.92 7.55
C GLU A 52 8.63 11.13 7.61
N SER A 53 8.86 12.05 8.54
CA SER A 53 8.19 13.35 8.60
C SER A 53 9.19 14.49 8.45
N ARG A 54 9.09 15.26 7.37
CA ARG A 54 9.91 16.45 7.11
C ARG A 54 9.01 17.64 6.79
N GLU A 55 9.58 18.84 6.84
CA GLU A 55 8.88 20.08 6.40
C GLU A 55 8.43 20.00 4.93
N SER A 56 9.19 19.29 4.09
CA SER A 56 8.83 19.08 2.69
C SER A 56 7.70 18.08 2.45
N GLY A 57 7.25 17.36 3.49
CA GLY A 57 6.18 16.37 3.42
C GLY A 57 6.39 15.16 4.32
N LEU A 58 5.34 14.36 4.39
CA LEU A 58 5.30 13.09 5.12
C LEU A 58 5.45 11.94 4.12
N LYS A 59 6.37 11.00 4.37
CA LYS A 59 6.48 9.77 3.58
C LYS A 59 5.86 8.62 4.32
N PHE A 60 4.97 7.90 3.65
CA PHE A 60 4.36 6.67 4.13
C PHE A 60 4.85 5.48 3.34
N THR A 61 5.06 4.36 4.04
CA THR A 61 5.35 3.07 3.43
C THR A 61 4.18 2.12 3.70
N THR A 62 3.70 1.50 2.64
CA THR A 62 2.65 0.48 2.70
C THR A 62 3.19 -0.84 2.19
N ARG A 63 2.88 -1.93 2.88
CA ARG A 63 3.25 -3.29 2.45
C ARG A 63 2.04 -4.20 2.54
N LEU A 64 1.81 -4.97 1.49
CA LEU A 64 0.83 -6.05 1.48
C LEU A 64 1.38 -7.25 0.74
N TRP A 65 0.69 -8.37 0.83
CA TRP A 65 0.99 -9.57 0.06
C TRP A 65 -0.12 -9.82 -0.96
N THR A 66 0.26 -10.22 -2.16
CA THR A 66 -0.65 -10.62 -3.25
C THR A 66 -0.08 -11.82 -3.98
N ARG A 67 -0.85 -12.42 -4.89
CA ARG A 67 -0.37 -13.46 -5.79
C ARG A 67 0.59 -12.89 -6.81
N ASN A 68 1.56 -13.69 -7.25
CA ASN A 68 2.58 -13.22 -8.20
C ASN A 68 1.97 -12.79 -9.55
N GLU A 69 0.88 -13.44 -9.98
CA GLU A 69 0.13 -13.07 -11.20
C GLU A 69 -0.52 -11.67 -11.11
N ASP A 70 -0.97 -11.30 -9.91
CA ASP A 70 -1.69 -10.05 -9.64
C ASP A 70 -0.77 -8.89 -9.26
N TYR A 71 0.53 -9.15 -9.04
CA TYR A 71 1.48 -8.17 -8.47
C TYR A 71 1.44 -6.81 -9.17
N TRP A 72 1.58 -6.78 -10.49
CA TRP A 72 1.61 -5.53 -11.25
C TRP A 72 0.25 -4.82 -11.24
N ASN A 73 -0.82 -5.59 -11.42
CA ASN A 73 -2.18 -5.04 -11.40
C ASN A 73 -2.46 -4.38 -10.04
N VAL A 74 -2.21 -5.09 -8.93
CA VAL A 74 -2.38 -4.58 -7.57
C VAL A 74 -1.51 -3.37 -7.30
N TYR A 75 -0.24 -3.40 -7.71
CA TYR A 75 0.66 -2.26 -7.55
C TYR A 75 0.10 -1.00 -8.22
N TYR A 76 -0.27 -1.06 -9.50
CA TYR A 76 -0.78 0.11 -10.23
C TYR A 76 -2.18 0.54 -9.76
N ASP A 77 -3.07 -0.41 -9.44
CA ASP A 77 -4.39 -0.12 -8.87
C ASP A 77 -4.27 0.66 -7.56
N LEU A 78 -3.44 0.16 -6.64
CA LEU A 78 -3.26 0.77 -5.32
C LEU A 78 -2.59 2.13 -5.44
N VAL A 79 -1.56 2.28 -6.27
CA VAL A 79 -0.94 3.58 -6.52
C VAL A 79 -1.98 4.59 -7.05
N SER A 80 -2.84 4.19 -7.99
CA SER A 80 -3.90 5.06 -8.52
C SER A 80 -4.91 5.43 -7.43
N LYS A 81 -5.44 4.44 -6.71
CA LYS A 81 -6.40 4.64 -5.61
C LYS A 81 -5.85 5.50 -4.49
N PHE A 82 -4.58 5.31 -4.11
CA PHE A 82 -3.91 6.13 -3.11
C PHE A 82 -3.82 7.59 -3.56
N LYS A 83 -3.42 7.85 -4.81
CA LYS A 83 -3.38 9.22 -5.34
C LYS A 83 -4.76 9.87 -5.37
N MET A 84 -5.78 9.13 -5.80
CA MET A 84 -7.16 9.64 -5.81
C MET A 84 -7.64 10.00 -4.39
N ALA A 85 -7.42 9.11 -3.41
CA ALA A 85 -7.87 9.32 -2.03
C ALA A 85 -7.15 10.46 -1.27
N LEU A 86 -6.01 10.91 -1.79
CA LEU A 86 -5.20 12.01 -1.26
C LEU A 86 -5.37 13.33 -2.02
N THR A 87 -6.04 13.31 -3.18
CA THR A 87 -6.32 14.51 -3.99
C THR A 87 -7.74 15.04 -3.76
N GLU A 88 -8.59 14.24 -3.14
CA GLU A 88 -9.96 14.57 -2.72
C GLU A 88 -9.97 15.19 -1.31
#